data_AF-A0A1B1AHM5-F1
#
_entry.id   AF-A0A1B1AHM5-F1
#
_cell.length_a   1.000
_cell.length_b   1.000
_cell.length_c   1.000
_cell.angle_alpha   90.00
_cell.angle_beta   90.00
_cell.angle_gamma   90.00
#
_symmetry.space_group_name_H-M   'P 1'
#
loop_
_entity.id
_entity.type
_entity.pdbx_description
1 polymer ?
#
loop_
_entity_poly.entity_id
_entity_poly.type
_entity_poly.pdbx_seq_one_letter_code
_entity_poly.pdbx_strand_id
1 'polypeptide(L)'
;MSAPAIGKKDDPAFVLALRCFALHRAVLRHDRNVRKAEQALALWGRGHTISLRAAARSAHPLARQLRAQLRQAAHTRRKRDQSQIRLAATRATDTRAIRAKLMIALTLDAPAAASLLRSALRDLRTS
;
A
#
# COMPACT_ATOMS: atom_id res chain seq x y z
N MET A 1 8.30 11.50 -45.44
CA MET A 1 8.00 10.43 -44.45
C MET A 1 8.57 10.88 -43.11
N SER A 2 7.73 11.38 -42.21
CA SER A 2 8.17 11.85 -40.89
C SER A 2 8.25 10.70 -39.90
N ALA A 3 9.39 10.57 -39.22
CA ALA A 3 9.62 9.59 -38.17
C ALA A 3 8.61 9.75 -37.01
N PRO A 4 8.12 8.66 -36.40
CA PRO A 4 7.29 8.76 -35.21
C PRO A 4 8.14 9.24 -34.03
N ALA A 5 7.70 10.30 -33.36
CA ALA A 5 8.36 10.87 -32.20
C ALA A 5 8.52 9.82 -31.08
N ILE A 6 9.75 9.41 -30.85
CA ILE A 6 10.16 8.57 -29.71
C ILE A 6 10.14 9.45 -28.45
N GLY A 7 9.42 8.99 -27.43
CA GLY A 7 9.62 9.44 -26.04
C GLY A 7 8.53 10.29 -25.42
N LYS A 8 7.26 9.84 -25.43
CA LYS A 8 6.34 10.30 -24.37
C LYS A 8 6.84 9.71 -23.06
N LYS A 9 7.50 10.55 -22.24
CA LYS A 9 7.75 10.28 -20.82
C LYS A 9 6.45 9.73 -20.22
N ASP A 10 6.50 8.57 -19.57
CA ASP A 10 5.30 7.96 -18.99
C ASP A 10 4.55 8.97 -18.09
N ASP A 11 3.22 8.97 -18.17
CA ASP A 11 2.39 9.85 -17.36
C ASP A 11 2.75 9.66 -15.87
N PRO A 12 3.11 10.74 -15.15
CA PRO A 12 3.53 10.64 -13.75
C PRO A 12 2.44 10.05 -12.84
N ALA A 13 1.16 10.26 -13.14
CA ALA A 13 0.06 9.64 -12.42
C ALA A 13 0.00 8.12 -12.69
N PHE A 14 0.33 7.67 -13.90
CA PHE A 14 0.43 6.24 -14.20
C PHE A 14 1.55 5.57 -13.39
N VAL A 15 2.75 6.15 -13.38
CA VAL A 15 3.90 5.65 -12.59
C VAL A 15 3.58 5.62 -11.10
N LEU A 16 2.94 6.68 -10.57
CA LEU A 16 2.51 6.73 -9.17
C LEU A 16 1.44 5.69 -8.86
N ALA A 17 0.51 5.42 -9.78
CA ALA A 17 -0.51 4.39 -9.60
C ALA A 17 0.12 2.99 -9.50
N LEU A 18 1.08 2.65 -10.37
CA LEU A 18 1.82 1.39 -10.27
C LEU A 18 2.56 1.26 -8.93
N ARG A 19 3.18 2.34 -8.46
CA ARG A 19 3.84 2.37 -7.14
C ARG A 19 2.84 2.16 -5.99
N CYS A 20 1.66 2.77 -6.07
CA CYS A 20 0.59 2.56 -5.10
C CYS A 20 0.13 1.11 -5.08
N PHE A 21 -0.02 0.48 -6.25
CA PHE A 21 -0.39 -0.94 -6.36
C PHE A 21 0.67 -1.86 -5.72
N ALA A 22 1.95 -1.62 -6.02
CA ALA A 22 3.05 -2.38 -5.44
C ALA A 22 3.08 -2.26 -3.90
N LEU A 23 2.89 -1.04 -3.38
CA LEU A 23 2.82 -0.79 -1.94
C LEU A 23 1.59 -1.46 -1.31
N HIS A 24 0.44 -1.44 -1.96
CA HIS A 24 -0.75 -2.14 -1.49
C HIS A 24 -0.51 -3.65 -1.37
N ARG A 25 0.08 -4.28 -2.39
CA ARG A 25 0.47 -5.71 -2.35
C ARG A 25 1.48 -5.99 -1.24
N ALA A 26 2.43 -5.09 -1.02
CA ALA A 26 3.41 -5.22 0.06
C ALA A 26 2.74 -5.14 1.45
N VAL A 27 1.77 -4.24 1.65
CA VAL A 27 0.98 -4.17 2.90
C VAL A 27 0.29 -5.51 3.16
N LEU A 28 -0.44 -6.04 2.17
CA LEU A 28 -1.13 -7.33 2.32
C LEU A 28 -0.16 -8.47 2.68
N ARG A 29 1.04 -8.47 2.10
CA ARG A 29 2.09 -9.45 2.43
C ARG A 29 2.58 -9.30 3.87
N HIS A 30 2.87 -8.08 4.31
CA HIS A 30 3.33 -7.82 5.67
C HIS A 30 2.25 -8.16 6.70
N ASP A 31 0.97 -7.88 6.42
CA ASP A 31 -0.13 -8.22 7.31
C ASP A 31 -0.26 -9.74 7.50
N ARG A 32 -0.09 -10.53 6.43
CA ARG A 32 -0.02 -11.99 6.54
C ARG A 32 1.15 -12.45 7.39
N ASN A 33 2.33 -11.83 7.22
CA ASN A 33 3.52 -12.17 8.00
C ASN A 33 3.37 -11.81 9.48
N VAL A 34 2.74 -10.67 9.80
CA VAL A 34 2.38 -10.28 11.16
C VAL A 34 1.48 -11.34 11.79
N ARG A 35 0.39 -11.73 11.10
CA ARG A 35 -0.54 -12.77 11.60
C ARG A 35 0.17 -14.10 11.86
N LYS A 36 1.04 -14.54 10.95
CA LYS A 36 1.84 -15.77 11.13
C LYS A 36 2.75 -15.68 12.37
N ALA A 37 3.46 -14.57 12.53
CA ALA A 37 4.35 -14.36 13.68
C ALA A 37 3.57 -14.27 15.01
N GLU A 38 2.40 -13.62 14.98
CA GLU A 38 1.50 -13.51 16.13
C GLU A 38 0.96 -14.89 16.54
N GLN A 39 0.50 -15.70 15.58
CA GLN A 39 0.02 -17.06 15.84
C GLN A 39 1.12 -17.95 16.42
N ALA A 40 2.34 -17.90 15.87
CA ALA A 40 3.48 -18.65 16.40
C ALA A 40 3.81 -18.23 17.83
N LEU A 41 3.81 -16.92 18.12
CA LEU A 41 4.07 -16.40 19.46
C LEU A 41 2.95 -16.76 20.44
N ALA A 42 1.68 -16.73 20.00
CA ALA A 42 0.54 -17.11 20.80
C ALA A 42 0.58 -18.60 21.16
N LEU A 43 0.96 -19.46 20.20
CA LEU A 43 1.12 -20.89 20.44
C LEU A 43 2.24 -21.16 21.46
N TRP A 44 3.39 -20.50 21.29
CA TRP A 44 4.47 -20.56 22.28
C TRP A 44 4.00 -20.06 23.66
N GLY A 45 3.31 -18.92 23.72
CA GLY A 45 2.80 -18.33 24.97
C GLY A 45 1.84 -19.26 25.70
N ARG A 46 0.91 -19.91 24.98
CA ARG A 46 0.02 -20.93 25.55
C ARG A 46 0.78 -22.11 26.15
N GLY A 47 1.82 -22.60 25.48
CA GLY A 47 2.67 -23.68 26.00
C GLY A 47 3.43 -23.33 27.28
N HIS A 48 3.54 -22.03 27.60
CA HIS A 48 4.23 -21.54 28.80
C HIS A 48 3.29 -20.83 29.78
N THR A 49 1.97 -20.92 29.59
CA THR A 49 0.95 -20.20 30.39
C THR A 49 1.16 -18.66 30.46
N ILE A 50 1.76 -18.08 29.42
CA ILE A 50 2.00 -16.63 29.31
C ILE A 50 1.00 -16.01 28.34
N SER A 51 0.40 -14.88 28.71
CA SER A 51 -0.47 -14.11 27.81
C SER A 51 0.30 -13.62 26.56
N LEU A 52 -0.38 -13.50 25.41
CA LEU A 52 0.24 -12.97 24.18
C LEU A 52 0.90 -11.60 24.41
N ARG A 53 0.30 -10.74 25.24
CA ARG A 53 0.84 -9.43 25.58
C ARG A 53 2.18 -9.52 26.30
N ALA A 54 2.29 -10.44 27.27
CA ALA A 54 3.54 -10.68 27.98
C ALA A 54 4.58 -11.37 27.07
N ALA A 55 4.16 -12.36 26.28
CA ALA A 55 5.00 -13.00 25.26
C ALA A 55 5.59 -11.99 24.27
N ALA A 56 4.77 -11.03 23.79
CA ALA A 56 5.19 -9.97 22.88
C ALA A 56 6.19 -8.98 23.48
N ARG A 57 6.35 -8.94 24.82
CA ARG A 57 7.33 -8.12 25.54
C ARG A 57 8.61 -8.89 25.91
N SER A 58 8.61 -10.22 25.78
CA SER A 58 9.76 -11.07 26.12
C SER A 58 10.97 -10.87 25.19
N ALA A 59 12.13 -11.40 25.58
CA ALA A 59 13.33 -11.47 24.74
C ALA A 59 13.25 -12.59 23.66
N HIS A 60 12.15 -13.35 23.61
CA HIS A 60 12.00 -14.51 22.73
C HIS A 60 12.17 -14.13 21.25
N PRO A 61 12.83 -14.96 20.42
CA PRO A 61 13.01 -14.69 18.99
C PRO A 61 11.71 -14.39 18.24
N LEU A 62 10.62 -15.11 18.54
CA LEU A 62 9.30 -14.86 17.93
C LEU A 62 8.73 -13.47 18.28
N ALA A 63 8.99 -12.98 19.51
CA ALA A 63 8.56 -11.65 19.92
C ALA A 63 9.34 -10.56 19.18
N ARG A 64 10.65 -10.74 19.01
CA ARG A 64 11.49 -9.86 18.18
C ARG A 64 11.02 -9.85 16.73
N GLN A 65 10.73 -11.02 16.17
CA GLN A 65 10.22 -11.17 14.82
C GLN A 65 8.86 -10.45 14.65
N LEU A 66 7.92 -10.64 15.56
CA LEU A 66 6.61 -9.98 15.53
C LEU A 66 6.77 -8.45 15.54
N ARG A 67 7.60 -7.90 16.43
CA ARG A 67 7.87 -6.45 16.47
C ARG A 67 8.48 -5.94 15.18
N ALA A 68 9.42 -6.68 14.60
CA ALA A 68 10.03 -6.31 13.31
C ALA A 68 8.99 -6.28 12.18
N GLN A 69 8.13 -7.31 12.10
CA GLN A 69 7.05 -7.36 11.11
C GLN A 69 6.04 -6.21 11.30
N LEU A 70 5.67 -5.89 12.54
CA LEU A 70 4.78 -4.77 12.86
C LEU A 70 5.38 -3.41 12.43
N ARG A 71 6.67 -3.17 12.70
CA ARG A 71 7.36 -1.96 12.25
C ARG A 71 7.38 -1.87 10.73
N GLN A 72 7.68 -2.97 10.05
CA GLN A 72 7.72 -3.01 8.59
C GLN A 72 6.33 -2.80 7.97
N ALA A 73 5.28 -3.40 8.54
CA ALA A 73 3.91 -3.18 8.11
C ALA A 73 3.50 -1.71 8.28
N ALA A 74 3.81 -1.11 9.44
CA ALA A 74 3.52 0.30 9.71
C ALA A 74 4.27 1.24 8.73
N HIS A 75 5.54 0.97 8.46
CA HIS A 75 6.34 1.74 7.50
C HIS A 75 5.77 1.66 6.09
N THR A 76 5.44 0.46 5.62
CA THR A 76 4.87 0.26 4.29
C THR A 76 3.50 0.93 4.15
N ARG A 77 2.64 0.86 5.19
CA ARG A 77 1.35 1.58 5.20
C ARG A 77 1.53 3.09 5.08
N ARG A 78 2.42 3.69 5.88
CA ARG A 78 2.73 5.13 5.77
C ARG A 78 3.20 5.53 4.37
N LYS A 79 4.11 4.75 3.77
CA LYS A 79 4.57 4.98 2.39
C LYS A 79 3.44 4.88 1.36
N ARG A 80 2.54 3.90 1.55
CA ARG A 80 1.35 3.72 0.70
C ARG A 80 0.46 4.94 0.79
N ASP A 81 0.11 5.37 2.00
CA ASP A 81 -0.82 6.48 2.23
C ASP A 81 -0.25 7.80 1.66
N GLN A 82 1.05 8.06 1.87
CA GLN A 82 1.74 9.18 1.23
C GLN A 82 1.70 9.12 -0.31
N SER A 83 1.89 7.94 -0.90
CA SER A 83 1.85 7.76 -2.35
C SER A 83 0.44 7.95 -2.91
N GLN A 84 -0.60 7.53 -2.19
CA GLN A 84 -2.00 7.72 -2.58
C GLN A 84 -2.39 9.19 -2.56
N ILE A 85 -1.99 9.94 -1.52
CA ILE A 85 -2.22 11.39 -1.46
C ILE A 85 -1.56 12.08 -2.66
N ARG A 86 -0.32 11.70 -2.98
CA ARG A 86 0.39 12.22 -4.16
C ARG A 86 -0.35 11.88 -5.45
N LEU A 87 -0.78 10.62 -5.62
CA LEU A 87 -1.54 10.19 -6.80
C LEU A 87 -2.85 10.98 -6.97
N ALA A 88 -3.58 11.24 -5.87
CA ALA A 88 -4.80 12.04 -5.92
C ALA A 88 -4.53 13.50 -6.32
N ALA A 89 -3.38 14.06 -5.93
CA ALA A 89 -2.98 15.42 -6.30
C ALA A 89 -2.52 15.52 -7.76
N THR A 90 -1.73 14.55 -8.25
CA THR A 90 -1.15 14.54 -9.60
C THR A 90 -2.25 14.43 -10.65
N ARG A 91 -2.28 15.32 -11.64
CA ARG A 91 -3.22 15.24 -12.77
C ARG A 91 -2.80 14.11 -13.73
N ALA A 92 -3.74 13.25 -14.11
CA ALA A 92 -3.58 12.34 -15.23
C ALA A 92 -3.83 13.11 -16.53
N THR A 93 -2.92 12.97 -17.50
CA THR A 93 -2.99 13.63 -18.81
C THR A 93 -3.38 12.67 -19.94
N ASP A 94 -3.45 11.37 -19.66
CA ASP A 94 -3.98 10.38 -20.59
C ASP A 94 -4.99 9.40 -19.95
N THR A 95 -5.72 8.69 -20.80
CA THR A 95 -6.74 7.72 -20.38
C THR A 95 -6.17 6.55 -19.58
N ARG A 96 -4.90 6.16 -19.82
CA ARG A 96 -4.27 5.02 -19.11
C ARG A 96 -4.02 5.38 -17.66
N ALA A 97 -3.54 6.59 -17.40
CA ALA A 97 -3.31 7.12 -16.07
C ALA A 97 -4.62 7.32 -15.29
N ILE A 98 -5.67 7.83 -15.96
CA ILE A 98 -7.03 7.92 -15.37
C ILE A 98 -7.51 6.52 -14.96
N ARG A 99 -7.41 5.54 -15.87
CA ARG A 99 -7.78 4.14 -15.57
C ARG A 99 -6.98 3.58 -14.41
N ALA A 100 -5.68 3.84 -14.36
CA ALA A 100 -4.82 3.37 -13.27
C ALA A 100 -5.25 3.97 -11.91
N LYS A 101 -5.62 5.26 -11.85
CA LYS A 101 -6.20 5.88 -10.65
C LYS A 101 -7.48 5.18 -10.20
N LEU A 102 -8.39 4.93 -11.13
CA LEU A 102 -9.65 4.24 -10.83
C LEU A 102 -9.40 2.83 -10.29
N MET A 103 -8.47 2.09 -10.90
CA MET A 103 -8.07 0.77 -10.42
C MET A 103 -7.49 0.81 -9.01
N ILE A 104 -6.70 1.82 -8.66
CA ILE A 104 -6.24 2.01 -7.29
C ILE A 104 -7.40 2.30 -6.35
N ALA A 105 -8.34 3.18 -6.73
CA ALA A 105 -9.48 3.53 -5.88
C ALA A 105 -10.30 2.31 -5.44
N LEU A 106 -10.45 1.30 -6.33
CA LEU A 106 -11.14 0.03 -6.02
C LEU A 106 -10.44 -0.82 -4.93
N THR A 107 -9.18 -0.54 -4.62
CA THR A 107 -8.41 -1.28 -3.61
C THR A 107 -8.37 -0.60 -2.25
N LEU A 108 -9.04 0.55 -2.09
CA LEU A 108 -8.94 1.40 -0.90
C LEU A 108 -10.24 1.45 -0.11
N ASP A 109 -10.09 1.76 1.17
CA ASP A 109 -11.22 2.09 2.04
C ASP A 109 -11.92 3.39 1.57
N ALA A 110 -13.21 3.50 1.88
CA ALA A 110 -14.10 4.52 1.33
C ALA A 110 -13.55 5.97 1.33
N PRO A 111 -12.90 6.49 2.39
CA PRO A 111 -12.41 7.87 2.39
C PRO A 111 -11.28 8.10 1.37
N ALA A 112 -10.35 7.14 1.27
CA ALA A 112 -9.21 7.23 0.36
C ALA A 112 -9.64 6.97 -1.10
N ALA A 113 -10.57 6.04 -1.30
CA ALA A 113 -11.21 5.80 -2.59
C ALA A 113 -11.92 7.06 -3.11
N ALA A 114 -12.73 7.71 -2.27
CA ALA A 114 -13.46 8.92 -2.65
C ALA A 114 -12.55 10.06 -3.12
N SER A 115 -11.39 10.24 -2.49
CA SER A 115 -10.39 11.23 -2.91
C SER A 115 -9.86 10.96 -4.32
N LEU A 116 -9.51 9.70 -4.62
CA LEU A 116 -9.03 9.30 -5.94
C LEU A 116 -10.13 9.38 -7.01
N LEU A 117 -11.37 9.02 -6.68
CA LEU A 117 -12.50 9.15 -7.60
C LEU A 117 -12.76 10.61 -7.98
N ARG A 118 -12.76 11.54 -7.00
CA ARG A 118 -12.87 12.98 -7.28
C ARG A 118 -11.74 13.49 -8.17
N SER A 119 -10.51 13.03 -7.92
CA SER A 119 -9.34 13.37 -8.74
C SER A 119 -9.51 12.87 -10.18
N ALA A 120 -9.91 11.61 -10.38
CA ALA A 120 -10.15 11.05 -11.70
C ALA A 120 -11.29 11.76 -12.45
N LEU A 121 -12.38 12.12 -11.77
CA LEU A 121 -13.48 12.90 -12.35
C LEU A 121 -13.02 14.29 -12.82
N ARG A 122 -12.18 14.97 -12.03
CA ARG A 122 -11.58 16.25 -12.44
C ARG A 122 -10.74 16.08 -13.69
N ASP A 123 -9.92 15.04 -13.74
CA ASP A 123 -9.02 14.80 -14.86
C ASP A 123 -9.82 14.50 -16.15
N LEU A 124 -10.89 13.71 -16.06
CA LEU A 124 -11.82 13.42 -17.18
C LEU A 124 -12.50 14.67 -17.76
N ARG A 125 -12.84 15.66 -16.92
CA ARG A 125 -13.46 16.92 -17.40
C ARG A 125 -12.51 17.82 -18.18
N THR A 126 -11.20 17.57 -18.06
CA THR A 126 -10.14 18.45 -18.57
C THR A 126 -9.23 17.75 -19.58
N SER A 127 -9.59 16.53 -19.98
CA SER A 127 -8.94 15.72 -21.01
C SER A 127 -9.79 15.75 -22.28
#